data_AF-A0A524D7Q7-F1
#
_entry.id   AF-A0A524D7Q7-F1
#
_cell.length_a   1.000
_cell.length_b   1.000
_cell.length_c   1.000
_cell.angle_alpha   90.00
_cell.angle_beta   90.00
_cell.angle_gamma   90.00
#
_symmetry.space_group_name_H-M   'P 1'
#
loop_
_entity.id
_entity.type
_entity.pdbx_description
1 polymer ?
#
loop_
_entity_poly.entity_id
_entity_poly.type
_entity_poly.pdbx_seq_one_letter_code
_entity_poly.pdbx_strand_id
1 'polypeptide(L)'
;MQTEVRTYTAEELKQQSKKRVALGAVMLLAMPFLPITVYLTQYIIPRDLMLLVFIGFGGVGIVGMVILGYFGRGYSMFAHSIELLKKLAPPEPMIFRRIAVIQKEPAYVVGQFGSNIIMFIAFIERSIVPHEDFDIPQVVWKWDYDLEVAGLKLARKEGAFSIPVDPMHSHRGEGVLYSLMTETGFRHTTKKDYAEEQLNEIIDHLVDEVSPYGSV
;
A
#
# COMPACT_ATOMS: atom_id res chain seq x y z
N MET A 1 -12.46 5.83 -25.33
CA MET A 1 -12.32 4.44 -24.81
C MET A 1 -12.55 4.52 -23.31
N GLN A 2 -13.79 4.31 -22.87
CA GLN A 2 -14.16 4.38 -21.44
C GLN A 2 -13.51 3.20 -20.73
N THR A 3 -12.54 3.46 -19.86
CA THR A 3 -12.01 2.45 -18.96
C THR A 3 -13.10 2.16 -17.93
N GLU A 4 -13.77 1.01 -18.02
CA GLU A 4 -14.70 0.54 -16.99
C GLU A 4 -13.98 0.58 -15.63
N VAL A 5 -14.45 1.46 -14.75
CA VAL A 5 -13.88 1.63 -13.44
C VAL A 5 -14.44 0.55 -12.53
N ARG A 6 -13.68 -0.55 -12.37
CA ARG A 6 -13.97 -1.58 -11.37
C ARG A 6 -13.54 -1.09 -9.99
N THR A 7 -14.51 -0.81 -9.11
CA THR A 7 -14.33 -0.89 -7.67
C THR A 7 -14.14 -2.36 -7.31
N TYR A 8 -12.97 -2.71 -6.79
CA TYR A 8 -12.68 -4.09 -6.38
C TYR A 8 -13.10 -4.29 -4.93
N THR A 9 -13.82 -5.37 -4.65
CA THR A 9 -14.06 -5.76 -3.25
C THR A 9 -12.75 -6.26 -2.62
N ALA A 10 -12.67 -6.22 -1.29
CA ALA A 10 -11.51 -6.77 -0.57
C ALA A 10 -11.25 -8.25 -0.93
N GLU A 11 -12.31 -9.02 -1.24
CA GLU A 11 -12.21 -10.41 -1.67
C GLU A 11 -11.62 -10.57 -3.08
N GLU A 12 -12.00 -9.71 -4.02
CA GLU A 12 -11.45 -9.71 -5.38
C GLU A 12 -9.96 -9.36 -5.40
N LEU A 13 -9.54 -8.38 -4.58
CA LEU A 13 -8.13 -8.07 -4.39
C LEU A 13 -7.35 -9.26 -3.80
N LYS A 14 -7.94 -9.97 -2.83
CA LYS A 14 -7.36 -11.18 -2.25
C LYS A 14 -7.25 -12.29 -3.30
N GLN A 15 -8.22 -12.43 -4.20
CA GLN A 15 -8.18 -13.44 -5.26
C GLN A 15 -7.14 -13.10 -6.35
N GLN A 16 -7.03 -11.83 -6.77
CA GLN A 16 -5.98 -11.40 -7.70
C GLN A 16 -4.59 -11.57 -7.10
N SER A 17 -4.43 -11.26 -5.81
CA SER A 17 -3.21 -11.50 -5.05
C SER A 17 -2.80 -12.97 -5.08
N LYS A 18 -3.73 -13.87 -4.71
CA LYS A 18 -3.49 -15.32 -4.72
C LYS A 18 -3.01 -15.82 -6.08
N LYS A 19 -3.60 -15.34 -7.18
CA LYS A 19 -3.16 -15.71 -8.54
C LYS A 19 -1.72 -15.25 -8.82
N ARG A 20 -1.37 -14.02 -8.46
CA ARG A 20 -0.02 -13.47 -8.68
C ARG A 20 1.03 -14.14 -7.80
N VAL A 21 0.70 -14.40 -6.53
CA VAL A 21 1.54 -15.14 -5.60
C VAL A 21 1.73 -16.58 -6.08
N ALA A 22 0.68 -17.26 -6.53
CA ALA A 22 0.78 -18.60 -7.10
C ALA A 22 1.67 -18.62 -8.34
N LEU A 23 1.56 -17.63 -9.24
CA LEU A 23 2.44 -17.50 -10.40
C LEU A 23 3.92 -17.35 -9.98
N GLY A 24 4.21 -16.48 -9.01
CA GLY A 24 5.56 -16.31 -8.47
C GLY A 24 6.11 -17.58 -7.83
N ALA A 25 5.26 -18.33 -7.11
CA ALA A 25 5.63 -19.62 -6.52
C ALA A 25 5.94 -20.68 -7.58
N VAL A 26 5.15 -20.75 -8.66
CA VAL A 26 5.40 -21.66 -9.79
C VAL A 26 6.72 -21.31 -10.49
N MET A 27 7.00 -20.02 -10.72
CA MET A 27 8.29 -19.58 -11.29
C MET A 27 9.47 -19.96 -10.41
N LEU A 28 9.31 -19.90 -9.08
CA LEU A 28 10.36 -20.31 -8.14
C LEU A 28 10.53 -21.83 -8.05
N LEU A 29 9.45 -22.60 -8.19
CA LEU A 29 9.52 -24.05 -8.27
C LEU A 29 10.28 -24.54 -9.51
N ALA A 30 10.38 -23.72 -10.56
CA ALA A 30 11.21 -24.02 -11.73
C ALA A 30 12.72 -23.89 -11.45
N MET A 31 13.16 -23.16 -10.41
CA MET A 31 14.57 -22.97 -10.08
C MET A 31 15.34 -24.25 -9.75
N PRO A 32 14.85 -25.19 -8.92
CA PRO A 32 15.54 -26.47 -8.69
C PRO A 32 15.66 -27.36 -9.94
N PHE A 33 14.89 -27.11 -11.00
CA PHE A 33 15.05 -27.83 -12.28
C PHE A 33 16.22 -27.31 -13.12
N LEU A 34 16.74 -26.11 -12.83
CA LEU A 34 17.94 -25.58 -13.49
C LEU A 34 19.18 -26.45 -13.25
N PRO A 35 19.61 -26.78 -12.01
CA PRO A 35 20.77 -27.64 -11.80
C PRO A 35 20.56 -29.05 -12.37
N ILE A 36 19.32 -29.56 -12.38
CA ILE A 36 18.98 -30.84 -13.02
C ILE A 36 19.19 -30.77 -14.54
N THR A 37 18.69 -29.72 -15.19
CA THR A 37 18.83 -29.51 -16.63
C THR A 37 20.30 -29.32 -17.02
N VAL A 38 21.05 -28.54 -16.25
CA VAL A 38 22.50 -28.34 -16.44
C VAL A 38 23.24 -29.68 -16.32
N TYR A 39 22.97 -30.47 -15.26
CA TYR A 39 23.62 -31.77 -15.06
C TYR A 39 23.36 -32.76 -16.20
N LEU A 40 22.14 -32.79 -16.74
CA LEU A 40 21.76 -33.70 -17.82
C LEU A 40 22.28 -33.27 -19.20
N THR A 41 22.47 -31.97 -19.42
CA THR A 41 22.81 -31.41 -20.74
C THR A 41 24.26 -30.96 -20.88
N GLN A 42 25.06 -30.98 -19.80
CA GLN A 42 26.44 -30.48 -19.77
C GLN A 42 27.39 -31.13 -20.79
N TYR A 43 27.10 -32.37 -21.21
CA TYR A 43 27.91 -33.11 -22.19
C TYR A 43 27.39 -32.97 -23.64
N ILE A 44 26.23 -32.36 -23.82
CA ILE A 44 25.51 -32.28 -25.11
C ILE A 44 25.55 -30.85 -25.66
N ILE A 45 25.46 -29.85 -24.79
CA ILE A 45 25.29 -28.44 -25.16
C ILE A 45 26.61 -27.66 -25.00
N PRO A 46 27.00 -26.83 -25.98
CA PRO A 46 28.14 -25.92 -25.85
C PRO A 46 28.03 -25.01 -24.62
N ARG A 47 29.17 -24.68 -24.03
CA ARG A 47 29.25 -23.89 -22.79
C ARG A 47 28.51 -22.54 -22.88
N ASP A 48 28.57 -21.89 -24.03
CA ASP A 48 27.93 -20.59 -24.25
C ASP A 48 26.39 -20.69 -24.27
N LEU A 49 25.85 -21.79 -24.80
CA LEU A 49 24.41 -22.08 -24.76
C LEU A 49 23.96 -22.45 -23.34
N MET A 50 24.78 -23.17 -22.58
CA MET A 50 24.52 -23.43 -21.15
C MET A 50 24.45 -22.13 -20.33
N LEU A 51 25.33 -21.16 -20.61
CA LEU A 51 25.30 -19.86 -19.95
C LEU A 51 23.99 -19.11 -20.22
N LEU A 52 23.50 -19.13 -21.46
CA LEU A 52 22.22 -18.51 -21.83
C LEU A 52 21.03 -19.17 -21.10
N VAL A 53 21.01 -20.50 -21.00
CA VAL A 53 20.01 -21.22 -20.21
C VAL A 53 20.09 -20.81 -18.74
N PHE A 54 21.30 -20.66 -18.20
CA PHE A 54 21.50 -20.24 -16.81
C PHE A 54 20.96 -18.82 -16.54
N ILE A 55 21.24 -17.88 -17.45
CA ILE A 55 20.74 -16.50 -17.38
C ILE A 55 19.22 -16.46 -17.50
N GLY A 56 18.63 -17.21 -18.45
CA GLY A 56 17.19 -17.24 -18.67
C GLY A 56 16.41 -17.73 -17.45
N PHE A 57 16.80 -18.88 -16.90
CA PHE A 57 16.17 -19.43 -15.69
C PHE A 57 16.48 -18.61 -14.43
N GLY A 58 17.71 -18.10 -14.30
CA GLY A 58 18.07 -17.18 -13.21
C GLY A 58 17.20 -15.92 -13.22
N GLY A 59 16.94 -15.37 -14.41
CA GLY A 59 16.01 -14.26 -14.61
C GLY A 59 14.57 -14.61 -14.18
N VAL A 60 14.05 -15.77 -14.57
CA VAL A 60 12.74 -16.27 -14.13
C VAL A 60 12.66 -16.41 -12.61
N GLY A 61 13.72 -16.92 -11.98
CA GLY A 61 13.82 -17.03 -10.52
C GLY A 61 13.80 -15.68 -9.81
N ILE A 62 14.54 -14.69 -10.32
CA ILE A 62 14.54 -13.31 -9.80
C ILE A 62 13.14 -12.69 -9.95
N VAL A 63 12.51 -12.83 -11.11
CA VAL A 63 11.14 -12.34 -11.35
C VAL A 63 10.15 -13.00 -10.37
N GLY A 64 10.26 -14.32 -10.17
CA GLY A 64 9.45 -15.05 -9.19
C GLY A 64 9.63 -14.54 -7.76
N MET A 65 10.88 -14.28 -7.34
CA MET A 65 11.19 -13.68 -6.03
C MET A 65 10.61 -12.27 -5.89
N VAL A 66 10.74 -11.43 -6.92
CA VAL A 66 10.19 -10.08 -6.91
C VAL A 66 8.66 -10.13 -6.80
N ILE A 67 8.00 -10.99 -7.59
CA ILE A 67 6.55 -11.17 -7.54
C ILE A 67 6.10 -11.63 -6.15
N LEU A 68 6.72 -12.67 -5.59
CA LEU A 68 6.36 -13.17 -4.26
C LEU A 68 6.60 -12.13 -3.17
N GLY A 69 7.77 -11.48 -3.17
CA GLY A 69 8.14 -10.50 -2.16
C GLY A 69 7.25 -9.26 -2.22
N TYR A 70 7.15 -8.65 -3.40
CA TYR A 70 6.41 -7.41 -3.62
C TYR A 70 4.91 -7.61 -3.44
N PHE A 71 4.31 -8.59 -4.12
CA PHE A 71 2.87 -8.80 -4.02
C PHE A 71 2.50 -9.45 -2.69
N GLY A 72 3.23 -10.48 -2.23
CA GLY A 72 2.93 -11.13 -0.96
C GLY A 72 2.93 -10.17 0.22
N ARG A 73 4.02 -9.41 0.42
CA ARG A 73 4.10 -8.42 1.52
C ARG A 73 3.15 -7.26 1.30
N GLY A 74 3.08 -6.72 0.08
CA GLY A 74 2.23 -5.57 -0.19
C GLY A 74 0.75 -5.83 0.03
N TYR A 75 0.26 -7.03 -0.30
CA TYR A 75 -1.12 -7.42 0.00
C TYR A 75 -1.37 -7.69 1.48
N SER A 76 -0.41 -8.27 2.20
CA SER A 76 -0.51 -8.48 3.65
C SER A 76 -0.64 -7.15 4.40
N MET A 77 0.21 -6.18 4.05
CA MET A 77 0.17 -4.83 4.62
C MET A 77 -1.14 -4.12 4.26
N PHE A 78 -1.55 -4.20 2.99
CA PHE A 78 -2.79 -3.55 2.54
C PHE A 78 -4.04 -4.13 3.22
N ALA A 79 -4.09 -5.45 3.39
CA ALA A 79 -5.19 -6.10 4.09
C ALA A 79 -5.25 -5.67 5.56
N HIS A 80 -4.09 -5.58 6.23
CA HIS A 80 -4.00 -5.05 7.60
C HIS A 80 -4.48 -3.60 7.68
N SER A 81 -4.07 -2.75 6.74
CA SER A 81 -4.57 -1.37 6.68
C SER A 81 -6.09 -1.32 6.47
N ILE A 82 -6.66 -2.16 5.59
CA ILE A 82 -8.12 -2.25 5.42
C ILE A 82 -8.82 -2.70 6.72
N GLU A 83 -8.25 -3.65 7.46
CA GLU A 83 -8.79 -4.10 8.75
C GLU A 83 -8.83 -2.96 9.76
N LEU A 84 -7.75 -2.16 9.85
CA LEU A 84 -7.72 -0.97 10.70
C LEU A 84 -8.71 0.11 10.25
N LEU A 85 -8.83 0.35 8.94
CA LEU A 85 -9.85 1.27 8.39
C LEU A 85 -11.26 0.79 8.77
N LYS A 86 -11.56 -0.51 8.68
CA LYS A 86 -12.88 -1.04 9.04
C LYS A 86 -13.28 -0.78 10.50
N LYS A 87 -12.32 -0.62 11.42
CA LYS A 87 -12.60 -0.22 12.81
C LYS A 87 -13.18 1.19 12.91
N LEU A 88 -12.92 2.03 11.93
CA LEU A 88 -13.43 3.41 11.87
C LEU A 88 -14.79 3.54 11.17
N ALA A 89 -15.37 2.44 10.67
CA ALA A 89 -16.65 2.46 9.97
C ALA A 89 -17.83 2.66 10.95
N PRO A 90 -18.94 3.31 10.53
CA PRO A 90 -19.22 3.85 9.19
C PRO A 90 -18.60 5.24 8.91
N PRO A 91 -18.35 5.61 7.62
CA PRO A 91 -18.68 4.87 6.39
C PRO A 91 -17.72 3.71 6.05
N GLU A 92 -18.15 2.80 5.17
CA GLU A 92 -17.29 1.70 4.69
C GLU A 92 -16.11 2.21 3.86
N PRO A 93 -14.93 1.56 3.94
CA PRO A 93 -13.78 1.95 3.13
C PRO A 93 -14.04 1.80 1.63
N MET A 94 -13.86 2.89 0.89
CA MET A 94 -13.78 2.87 -0.57
C MET A 94 -12.44 2.27 -0.98
N ILE A 95 -12.48 1.23 -1.82
CA ILE A 95 -11.27 0.59 -2.34
C ILE A 95 -11.13 0.92 -3.84
N PHE A 96 -10.04 1.60 -4.17
CA PHE A 96 -9.73 1.97 -5.54
C PHE A 96 -8.29 1.59 -5.90
N ARG A 97 -8.16 0.68 -6.86
CA ARG A 97 -6.87 0.13 -7.34
C ARG A 97 -6.00 -0.42 -6.20
N ARG A 98 -5.14 0.41 -5.63
CA ARG A 98 -4.11 0.08 -4.64
C ARG A 98 -4.21 0.96 -3.39
N ILE A 99 -5.36 1.61 -3.20
CA ILE A 99 -5.62 2.56 -2.13
C ILE A 99 -6.98 2.22 -1.53
N ALA A 100 -7.08 2.33 -0.21
CA ALA A 100 -8.33 2.25 0.54
C ALA A 100 -8.51 3.57 1.29
N VAL A 101 -9.69 4.18 1.18
CA VAL A 101 -10.00 5.49 1.77
C VAL A 101 -11.28 5.40 2.59
N ILE A 102 -11.26 5.95 3.79
CA ILE A 102 -12.46 6.32 4.55
C ILE A 102 -12.56 7.83 4.60
N GLN A 103 -13.77 8.34 4.39
CA GLN A 103 -14.09 9.77 4.45
C GLN A 103 -14.80 10.04 5.79
N LYS A 104 -14.12 10.69 6.72
CA LYS A 104 -14.68 11.21 7.99
C LYS A 104 -14.52 12.73 8.00
N GLU A 105 -15.32 13.39 7.16
CA GLU A 105 -15.25 14.84 6.94
C GLU A 105 -15.06 15.63 8.26
N PRO A 106 -14.06 16.52 8.35
CA PRO A 106 -13.19 17.00 7.28
C PRO A 106 -11.89 16.17 7.04
N ALA A 107 -11.75 15.02 7.69
CA ALA A 107 -10.57 14.14 7.60
C ALA A 107 -10.78 12.93 6.68
N TYR A 108 -9.67 12.42 6.17
CA TYR A 108 -9.57 11.25 5.30
C TYR A 108 -8.57 10.27 5.89
N VAL A 109 -8.94 9.00 5.96
CA VAL A 109 -8.04 7.94 6.43
C VAL A 109 -7.70 7.04 5.26
N VAL A 110 -6.41 6.91 4.96
CA VAL A 110 -5.92 6.28 3.75
C VAL A 110 -4.93 5.16 4.07
N GLY A 111 -5.23 3.97 3.54
CA GLY A 111 -4.29 2.84 3.46
C GLY A 111 -3.80 2.67 2.02
N GLN A 112 -2.52 2.37 1.84
CA GLN A 112 -1.92 2.16 0.51
C GLN A 112 -1.24 0.78 0.41
N PHE A 113 -1.34 0.16 -0.76
CA PHE A 113 -0.67 -1.10 -1.06
C PHE A 113 0.85 -0.99 -0.94
N GLY A 114 1.47 -1.96 -0.27
CA GLY A 114 2.93 -1.98 -0.09
C GLY A 114 3.43 -0.96 0.94
N SER A 115 2.53 -0.26 1.61
CA SER A 115 2.86 0.71 2.65
C SER A 115 2.61 0.11 4.04
N ASN A 116 3.55 0.34 4.95
CA ASN A 116 3.43 -0.02 6.35
C ASN A 116 2.90 1.14 7.21
N ILE A 117 2.21 2.10 6.60
CA ILE A 117 1.58 3.23 7.29
C ILE A 117 0.11 3.36 6.93
N ILE A 118 -0.65 3.95 7.84
CA ILE A 118 -1.94 4.57 7.59
C ILE A 118 -1.74 6.08 7.67
N MET A 119 -2.41 6.80 6.78
CA MET A 119 -2.32 8.25 6.66
C MET A 119 -3.67 8.85 7.03
N PHE A 120 -3.64 9.90 7.84
CA PHE A 120 -4.79 10.71 8.21
C PHE A 120 -4.55 12.09 7.60
N ILE A 121 -5.50 12.59 6.83
CA ILE A 121 -5.30 13.81 6.06
C ILE A 121 -6.52 14.69 6.24
N ALA A 122 -6.32 15.95 6.59
CA ALA A 122 -7.37 16.96 6.63
C ALA A 122 -6.93 18.14 5.79
N PHE A 123 -7.83 18.61 4.92
CA PHE A 123 -7.55 19.74 4.03
C PHE A 123 -7.87 21.06 4.72
N ILE A 124 -6.98 22.04 4.56
CA ILE A 124 -7.20 23.44 4.91
C ILE A 124 -8.11 24.06 3.83
N GLU A 125 -7.68 23.91 2.57
CA GLU A 125 -8.43 24.29 1.39
C GLU A 125 -8.43 23.11 0.42
N ARG A 126 -9.58 22.82 -0.21
CA ARG A 126 -9.69 21.76 -1.20
C ARG A 126 -10.47 22.19 -2.42
N SER A 127 -10.12 21.56 -3.54
CA SER A 127 -10.83 21.62 -4.80
C SER A 127 -11.18 20.21 -5.26
N ILE A 128 -12.29 20.06 -5.97
CA ILE A 128 -12.65 18.81 -6.63
C ILE A 128 -12.04 18.87 -8.03
N VAL A 129 -11.10 17.96 -8.30
CA VAL A 129 -10.45 17.84 -9.62
C VAL A 129 -10.86 16.53 -10.29
N PRO A 130 -10.90 16.48 -11.64
CA PRO A 130 -10.94 15.21 -12.36
C PRO A 130 -9.80 14.31 -11.87
N HIS A 131 -10.05 13.01 -11.80
CA HIS A 131 -9.11 12.06 -11.22
C HIS A 131 -7.69 12.21 -11.80
N GLU A 132 -6.76 12.63 -10.94
CA GLU A 132 -5.33 12.66 -11.21
C GLU A 132 -4.63 11.57 -10.39
N ASP A 133 -3.40 11.22 -10.79
CA ASP A 133 -2.60 10.28 -10.02
C ASP A 133 -2.44 10.76 -8.57
N PHE A 134 -2.61 9.81 -7.66
CA PHE A 134 -2.52 10.02 -6.21
C PHE A 134 -1.11 10.46 -5.82
N ASP A 135 -0.95 11.72 -5.44
CA ASP A 135 0.31 12.28 -4.96
C ASP A 135 0.35 12.29 -3.43
N ILE A 136 0.67 11.12 -2.86
CA ILE A 136 0.97 11.01 -1.44
C ILE A 136 2.32 10.30 -1.27
N PRO A 137 3.21 10.83 -0.43
CA PRO A 137 4.54 10.28 -0.23
C PRO A 137 4.52 8.81 0.23
N GLN A 138 5.22 7.96 -0.52
CA GLN A 138 5.25 6.50 -0.32
C GLN A 138 6.32 6.01 0.66
N VAL A 139 7.30 6.86 1.05
CA VAL A 139 8.52 6.39 1.71
C VAL A 139 8.78 7.11 3.04
N VAL A 140 8.77 6.31 4.10
CA VAL A 140 8.66 6.70 5.52
C VAL A 140 10.02 6.90 6.22
N TRP A 141 11.11 6.38 5.66
CA TRP A 141 12.42 6.32 6.34
C TRP A 141 13.06 7.66 6.74
N LYS A 142 12.49 8.80 6.30
CA LYS A 142 12.97 10.14 6.63
C LYS A 142 11.98 10.95 7.48
N TRP A 143 10.91 10.31 7.96
CA TRP A 143 9.88 11.03 8.71
C TRP A 143 10.18 10.96 10.19
N ASP A 144 10.08 12.12 10.83
CA ASP A 144 10.24 12.25 12.28
C ASP A 144 8.90 11.92 12.94
N TYR A 145 8.89 10.88 13.77
CA TYR A 145 7.72 10.41 14.52
C TYR A 145 7.76 10.96 15.94
N ASP A 146 7.63 12.28 16.06
CA ASP A 146 7.78 13.05 17.29
C ASP A 146 6.43 13.49 17.88
N LEU A 147 5.40 13.69 17.05
CA LEU A 147 4.04 14.00 17.50
C LEU A 147 3.45 12.81 18.25
N GLU A 148 2.94 13.05 19.46
CA GLU A 148 2.29 12.03 20.28
C GLU A 148 0.80 12.36 20.48
N VAL A 149 -0.09 11.46 20.04
CA VAL A 149 -1.55 11.56 20.20
C VAL A 149 -2.06 10.20 20.64
N ALA A 150 -2.96 10.13 21.64
CA ALA A 150 -3.46 8.86 22.18
C ALA A 150 -2.36 7.86 22.64
N GLY A 151 -1.19 8.36 23.05
CA GLY A 151 0.00 7.56 23.37
C GLY A 151 0.69 6.92 22.14
N LEU A 152 0.33 7.35 20.94
CA LEU A 152 0.87 6.87 19.67
C LEU A 152 1.78 7.92 19.04
N LYS A 153 2.93 7.48 18.54
CA LYS A 153 3.86 8.34 17.80
C LYS A 153 3.45 8.43 16.34
N LEU A 154 3.30 9.65 15.85
CA LEU A 154 2.87 10.02 14.52
C LEU A 154 3.93 10.89 13.86
N ALA A 155 4.04 10.80 12.54
CA ALA A 155 4.75 11.82 11.77
C ALA A 155 3.75 12.83 11.24
N ARG A 156 4.06 14.12 11.39
CA ARG A 156 3.24 15.24 10.89
C ARG A 156 3.89 15.88 9.67
N LYS A 157 3.09 16.19 8.66
CA LYS A 157 3.55 16.92 7.47
C LYS A 157 2.47 17.82 6.90
N GLU A 158 2.82 19.05 6.57
CA GLU A 158 1.99 19.97 5.78
C GLU A 158 2.33 19.88 4.29
N GLY A 159 1.35 20.12 3.44
CA GLY A 159 1.56 20.33 2.01
C GLY A 159 0.33 20.01 1.15
N ALA A 160 0.53 20.05 -0.16
CA ALA A 160 -0.49 19.66 -1.13
C ALA A 160 -0.66 18.15 -1.18
N PHE A 161 -1.90 17.68 -1.06
CA PHE A 161 -2.28 16.28 -1.20
C PHE A 161 -3.40 16.11 -2.23
N SER A 162 -3.53 14.91 -2.78
CA SER A 162 -4.63 14.51 -3.65
C SER A 162 -5.18 13.17 -3.19
N ILE A 163 -6.48 13.08 -2.91
CA ILE A 163 -7.15 11.87 -2.40
C ILE A 163 -8.33 11.50 -3.32
N PRO A 164 -8.41 10.25 -3.82
CA PRO A 164 -9.57 9.81 -4.57
C PRO A 164 -10.79 9.74 -3.65
N VAL A 165 -11.84 10.46 -4.00
CA VAL A 165 -13.13 10.43 -3.28
C VAL A 165 -14.16 9.59 -4.01
N ASP A 166 -14.01 9.47 -5.32
CA ASP A 166 -14.80 8.59 -6.16
C ASP A 166 -13.97 8.11 -7.37
N PRO A 167 -14.49 7.18 -8.18
CA PRO A 167 -13.83 6.69 -9.40
C PRO A 167 -13.33 7.74 -10.40
N MET A 168 -13.94 8.92 -10.42
CA MET A 168 -13.79 9.97 -11.42
C MET A 168 -13.24 11.28 -10.86
N HIS A 169 -13.29 11.49 -9.55
CA HIS A 169 -12.88 12.73 -8.90
C HIS A 169 -11.92 12.50 -7.74
N SER A 170 -11.13 13.52 -7.45
CA SER A 170 -10.23 13.57 -6.31
C SER A 170 -10.34 14.91 -5.62
N HIS A 171 -10.21 14.90 -4.29
CA HIS A 171 -10.03 16.11 -3.52
C HIS A 171 -8.54 16.46 -3.51
N ARG A 172 -8.22 17.67 -3.97
CA ARG A 172 -6.86 18.17 -4.05
C ARG A 172 -6.75 19.54 -3.39
N GLY A 173 -5.72 19.73 -2.58
CA GLY A 173 -5.42 21.01 -1.95
C GLY A 173 -4.38 20.90 -0.85
N GLU A 174 -4.14 22.02 -0.17
CA GLU A 174 -3.22 22.10 0.97
C GLU A 174 -3.88 21.51 2.23
N GLY A 175 -3.10 20.78 3.01
CA GLY A 175 -3.60 20.16 4.23
C GLY A 175 -2.51 19.71 5.18
N VAL A 176 -2.94 19.03 6.24
CA VAL A 176 -2.08 18.38 7.22
C VAL A 176 -2.25 16.88 7.09
N LEU A 177 -1.12 16.17 7.06
CA LEU A 177 -1.03 14.71 7.05
C LEU A 177 -0.40 14.24 8.36
N TYR A 178 -1.09 13.33 9.04
CA TYR A 178 -0.50 12.47 10.07
C TYR A 178 -0.27 11.08 9.53
N SER A 179 0.83 10.46 9.94
CA SER A 179 1.18 9.10 9.55
C SER A 179 1.40 8.22 10.76
N LEU A 180 0.76 7.05 10.75
CA LEU A 180 0.87 6.03 11.79
C LEU A 180 1.47 4.74 11.20
N MET A 181 2.56 4.24 11.78
CA MET A 181 3.19 2.98 11.37
C MET A 181 2.37 1.76 11.77
N THR A 182 1.87 0.98 10.82
CA THR A 182 1.08 -0.23 11.08
C THR A 182 1.90 -1.51 11.21
N GLU A 183 3.14 -1.52 10.71
CA GLU A 183 4.07 -2.64 10.87
C GLU A 183 5.49 -2.15 11.20
N THR A 184 6.17 -2.89 12.08
CA THR A 184 7.58 -2.66 12.45
C THR A 184 8.44 -3.89 12.20
N GLY A 185 9.69 -3.68 11.77
CA GLY A 185 10.67 -4.74 11.52
C GLY A 185 10.80 -5.12 10.04
N PHE A 186 12.03 -5.42 9.58
CA PHE A 186 12.34 -5.70 8.17
C PHE A 186 12.30 -7.20 7.81
N ARG A 187 12.68 -8.07 8.77
CA ARG A 187 12.73 -9.54 8.60
C ARG A 187 11.53 -10.26 9.23
N HIS A 188 11.14 -9.84 10.44
CA HIS A 188 9.92 -10.28 11.11
C HIS A 188 9.05 -9.04 11.30
N THR A 189 8.02 -8.91 10.47
CA THR A 189 7.07 -7.80 10.59
C THR A 189 6.12 -8.11 11.74
N THR A 190 6.14 -7.27 12.77
CA THR A 190 5.11 -7.28 13.80
C THR A 190 4.03 -6.29 13.38
N LYS A 191 2.83 -6.82 13.15
CA LYS A 191 1.64 -6.00 12.92
C LYS A 191 1.26 -5.32 14.22
N LYS A 192 1.12 -4.00 14.18
CA LYS A 192 0.58 -3.23 15.28
C LYS A 192 -0.92 -3.17 15.12
N ASP A 193 -1.62 -3.51 16.19
CA ASP A 193 -3.06 -3.30 16.26
C ASP A 193 -3.36 -2.06 17.10
N TYR A 194 -4.42 -1.36 16.73
CA TYR A 194 -4.83 -0.10 17.36
C TYR A 194 -6.28 -0.19 17.81
N ALA A 195 -6.55 0.38 18.99
CA ALA A 195 -7.91 0.50 19.47
C ALA A 195 -8.67 1.54 18.63
N GLU A 196 -9.98 1.37 18.51
CA GLU A 196 -10.83 2.29 17.75
C GLU A 196 -10.78 3.71 18.33
N GLU A 197 -10.77 3.82 19.66
CA GLU A 197 -10.71 5.08 20.39
C GLU A 197 -9.44 5.85 20.06
N GLN A 198 -8.29 5.16 19.97
CA GLN A 198 -7.02 5.80 19.60
C GLN A 198 -7.04 6.34 18.17
N LEU A 199 -7.63 5.58 17.24
CA LEU A 199 -7.72 6.01 15.84
C LEU A 199 -8.66 7.20 15.67
N ASN A 200 -9.76 7.25 16.44
CA ASN A 200 -10.66 8.41 16.44
C ASN A 200 -10.01 9.64 17.10
N GLU A 201 -9.26 9.48 18.20
CA GLU A 201 -8.55 10.58 18.85
C GLU A 201 -7.51 11.25 17.92
N ILE A 202 -6.86 10.46 17.05
CA ILE A 202 -5.99 11.00 15.98
C ILE A 202 -6.79 11.88 15.01
N ILE A 203 -7.99 11.43 14.62
CA ILE A 203 -8.86 12.18 13.71
C ILE A 203 -9.31 13.47 14.36
N ASP A 204 -9.79 13.41 15.60
CA ASP A 204 -10.27 14.58 16.34
C ASP A 204 -9.15 15.60 16.52
N HIS A 205 -7.96 15.16 16.93
CA HIS A 205 -6.79 16.03 17.06
C HIS A 205 -6.40 16.67 15.71
N LEU A 206 -6.45 15.90 14.62
CA LEU A 206 -6.16 16.42 13.29
C LEU A 206 -7.18 17.49 12.89
N VAL A 207 -8.47 17.23 13.09
CA VAL A 207 -9.56 18.17 12.77
C VAL A 207 -9.44 19.45 13.58
N ASP A 208 -9.15 19.36 14.87
CA ASP A 208 -8.92 20.50 15.75
C ASP A 208 -7.71 21.35 15.29
N GLU A 209 -6.68 20.70 14.74
CA GLU A 209 -5.51 21.40 14.21
C GLU A 209 -5.85 22.20 12.94
N VAL A 210 -6.76 21.70 12.09
CA VAL A 210 -7.11 22.35 10.82
C VAL A 210 -8.27 23.34 10.96
N SER A 211 -9.10 23.21 12.01
CA SER A 211 -10.26 24.07 12.27
C SER A 211 -9.95 25.59 12.28
N PRO A 212 -8.84 26.08 12.89
CA PRO A 212 -8.51 27.50 12.92
C PRO A 212 -8.28 28.14 11.54
N TYR A 213 -8.01 27.34 10.52
CA TYR A 213 -7.76 27.82 9.17
C TYR A 213 -9.05 28.16 8.39
N GLY A 214 -10.23 27.92 8.97
CA GLY A 214 -11.52 28.25 8.36
C GLY A 214 -11.97 27.23 7.32
N SER A 215 -11.90 25.94 7.67
CA SER A 215 -12.29 24.80 6.83
C SER A 215 -13.66 25.03 6.16
N VAL A 216 -13.69 25.02 4.82
CA VAL A 216 -14.89 25.19 3.97
C VAL A 216 -15.57 23.86 3.66
#